data_AF-A2BJH8-F1
#
_entry.id   AF-A2BJH8-F1
#
_cell.length_a   1.000
_cell.length_b   1.000
_cell.length_c   1.000
_cell.angle_alpha   90.00
_cell.angle_beta   90.00
_cell.angle_gamma   90.00
#
_symmetry.space_group_name_H-M   'P 1'
#
loop_
_entity.id
_entity.type
_entity.pdbx_description
1 polymer ?
#
loop_
_entity_poly.entity_id
_entity_poly.type
_entity_poly.pdbx_seq_one_letter_code
_entity_poly.pdbx_strand_id
1 'polypeptide(L)'
;MEERARLYPNECVKRVVAFIPEGHMHARLIIELCDQKIILHEAAVAGIVRAYAMVALHPTRRAVELKAQRLSKRERKLGYAEWQLVETNRPEKEVLAEAMEVWGSAELVESHS
;
A
#
# COMPACT_ATOMS: atom_id res chain seq x y z
N MET A 1 22.80 -3.37 1.64
CA MET A 1 22.44 -2.01 1.20
C MET A 1 20.95 -1.88 1.41
N GLU A 2 20.51 -0.94 2.22
CA GLU A 2 19.09 -0.61 2.30
C GLU A 2 18.74 0.12 1.00
N GLU A 3 17.88 -0.49 0.20
CA GLU A 3 17.52 0.03 -1.12
C GLU A 3 16.65 1.29 -0.93
N ARG A 4 17.03 2.40 -1.57
CA ARG A 4 16.29 3.67 -1.44
C ARG A 4 14.87 3.50 -1.98
N ALA A 5 13.91 4.16 -1.33
CA ALA A 5 12.54 4.18 -1.84
C ALA A 5 12.48 4.83 -3.23
N ARG A 6 11.62 4.32 -4.10
CA ARG A 6 11.43 4.84 -5.46
C ARG A 6 10.14 5.65 -5.52
N LEU A 7 10.23 6.89 -6.00
CA LEU A 7 9.11 7.80 -6.14
C LEU A 7 8.63 7.81 -7.59
N TYR A 8 7.41 7.32 -7.81
CA TYR A 8 6.78 7.29 -9.14
C TYR A 8 5.86 8.49 -9.32
N PRO A 9 6.18 9.41 -10.25
CA PRO A 9 5.23 10.44 -10.65
C PRO A 9 4.11 9.85 -11.51
N ASN A 10 3.03 10.60 -11.71
CA ASN A 10 1.81 10.09 -12.34
C ASN A 10 2.05 9.60 -13.78
N GLU A 11 2.89 10.27 -14.55
CA GLU A 11 3.30 9.91 -15.91
C GLU A 11 4.06 8.58 -15.99
N CYS A 12 4.64 8.11 -14.87
CA CYS A 12 5.25 6.80 -14.81
C CYS A 12 4.21 5.68 -14.62
N VAL A 13 2.97 5.99 -14.20
CA VAL A 13 1.91 4.99 -14.05
C VAL A 13 1.25 4.76 -15.40
N LYS A 14 1.69 3.71 -16.11
CA LYS A 14 1.19 3.38 -17.46
C LYS A 14 -0.21 2.80 -17.43
N ARG A 15 -0.52 1.93 -16.47
CA ARG A 15 -1.82 1.23 -16.40
C ARG A 15 -2.10 0.65 -15.02
N VAL A 16 -3.37 0.67 -14.61
CA VAL A 16 -3.85 -0.07 -13.42
C VAL A 16 -5.00 -0.99 -13.83
N VAL A 17 -4.97 -2.26 -13.40
CA VAL A 17 -6.00 -3.26 -13.72
C VAL A 17 -6.43 -3.98 -12.46
N ALA A 18 -7.70 -3.85 -12.09
CA ALA A 18 -8.34 -4.71 -11.11
C ALA A 18 -9.09 -5.84 -11.83
N PHE A 19 -8.86 -7.09 -11.42
CA PHE A 19 -9.51 -8.24 -12.04
C PHE A 19 -9.65 -9.39 -11.04
N ILE A 20 -10.55 -10.32 -11.32
CA ILE A 20 -10.67 -11.58 -10.57
C ILE A 20 -10.17 -12.68 -11.51
N PRO A 21 -9.05 -13.37 -11.19
CA PRO A 21 -8.58 -14.48 -12.02
C PRO A 21 -9.64 -15.59 -12.11
N GLU A 22 -9.64 -16.34 -13.22
CA GLU A 22 -10.53 -17.50 -13.36
C GLU A 22 -10.34 -18.49 -12.20
N GLY A 23 -11.45 -19.02 -11.69
CA GLY A 23 -11.46 -19.94 -10.55
C GLY A 23 -11.13 -19.33 -9.18
N HIS A 24 -10.95 -18.00 -9.10
CA HIS A 24 -10.67 -17.31 -7.84
C HIS A 24 -11.85 -16.46 -7.38
N MET A 25 -11.98 -16.28 -6.07
CA MET A 25 -13.03 -15.44 -5.47
C MET A 25 -12.57 -14.00 -5.19
N HIS A 26 -11.27 -13.77 -5.14
CA HIS A 26 -10.69 -12.49 -4.69
C HIS A 26 -9.99 -11.76 -5.82
N ALA A 27 -10.11 -10.45 -5.82
CA ALA A 27 -9.49 -9.58 -6.79
C ALA A 27 -7.95 -9.61 -6.71
N ARG A 28 -7.33 -9.20 -7.81
CA ARG A 28 -5.93 -8.83 -7.96
C ARG A 28 -5.85 -7.45 -8.56
N LEU A 29 -4.81 -6.71 -8.20
CA LEU A 29 -4.52 -5.40 -8.77
C LEU A 29 -3.16 -5.44 -9.45
N ILE A 30 -3.11 -5.15 -10.74
CA ILE A 30 -1.88 -4.92 -11.50
C ILE A 30 -1.63 -3.42 -11.55
N ILE A 31 -0.41 -3.00 -11.21
CA ILE A 31 0.09 -1.64 -11.42
C ILE A 31 1.28 -1.76 -12.37
N GLU A 32 1.13 -1.24 -13.58
CA GLU A 32 2.18 -1.16 -14.58
C GLU A 32 2.82 0.23 -14.50
N LEU A 33 4.07 0.26 -14.07
CA LEU A 33 4.91 1.45 -13.96
C LEU A 33 5.82 1.55 -15.19
N CYS A 34 6.58 2.64 -15.32
CA CYS A 34 7.40 2.89 -16.50
C CYS A 34 8.47 1.81 -16.71
N ASP A 35 8.94 1.20 -15.63
CA ASP A 35 10.09 0.31 -15.58
C ASP A 35 9.79 -1.06 -14.94
N GLN A 36 8.67 -1.21 -14.24
CA GLN A 36 8.29 -2.47 -13.59
C GLN A 36 6.77 -2.70 -13.51
N LYS A 37 6.38 -3.92 -13.12
CA LYS A 37 4.97 -4.30 -12.89
C LYS A 37 4.81 -4.89 -11.50
N ILE A 38 3.78 -4.45 -10.79
CA ILE A 38 3.44 -4.90 -9.44
C ILE A 38 2.08 -5.60 -9.48
N ILE A 39 1.94 -6.75 -8.84
CA ILE A 39 0.66 -7.45 -8.65
C ILE A 39 0.38 -7.59 -7.15
N LEU A 40 -0.79 -7.13 -6.72
CA LEU A 40 -1.20 -7.16 -5.31
C LEU A 40 -2.42 -8.05 -5.09
N HIS A 41 -2.46 -8.71 -3.92
CA HIS A 41 -3.64 -9.42 -3.42
C HIS A 41 -4.68 -8.44 -2.88
N GLU A 42 -5.96 -8.81 -2.95
CA GLU A 42 -7.10 -8.00 -2.47
C GLU A 42 -6.89 -7.44 -1.04
N ALA A 43 -6.42 -8.26 -0.09
CA ALA A 43 -6.20 -7.82 1.28
C ALA A 43 -5.13 -6.71 1.41
N ALA A 44 -4.10 -6.74 0.56
CA ALA A 44 -3.08 -5.69 0.53
C ALA A 44 -3.66 -4.40 -0.07
N VAL A 45 -4.41 -4.52 -1.17
CA VAL A 45 -5.10 -3.38 -1.80
C VAL A 45 -6.09 -2.73 -0.84
N ALA A 46 -6.89 -3.52 -0.13
CA ALA A 46 -7.81 -3.01 0.89
C ALA A 46 -7.09 -2.27 2.02
N GLY A 47 -5.92 -2.77 2.44
CA GLY A 47 -5.06 -2.09 3.41
C GLY A 47 -4.54 -0.74 2.90
N ILE A 48 -4.06 -0.67 1.65
CA ILE A 48 -3.59 0.57 1.02
C ILE A 48 -4.73 1.60 0.92
N VAL A 49 -5.89 1.18 0.39
CA VAL A 49 -7.07 2.05 0.26
C VAL A 49 -7.49 2.60 1.63
N ARG A 50 -7.50 1.77 2.67
CA ARG A 50 -7.84 2.20 4.03
C ARG A 50 -6.81 3.18 4.59
N ALA A 51 -5.51 2.89 4.46
CA ALA A 51 -4.46 3.78 4.93
C ALA A 51 -4.56 5.17 4.26
N TYR A 52 -4.75 5.19 2.94
CA TYR A 52 -4.97 6.42 2.18
C TYR A 52 -6.22 7.17 2.65
N ALA A 53 -7.37 6.48 2.72
CA ALA A 53 -8.63 7.09 3.13
C ALA A 53 -8.58 7.65 4.56
N MET A 54 -7.91 6.96 5.49
CA MET A 54 -7.75 7.40 6.88
C MET A 54 -6.94 8.70 7.04
N VAL A 55 -6.12 9.07 6.06
CA VAL A 55 -5.39 10.34 6.05
C VAL A 55 -6.13 11.35 5.17
N ALA A 56 -6.41 11.00 3.91
CA ALA A 56 -6.98 11.91 2.92
C ALA A 56 -8.40 12.39 3.26
N LEU A 57 -9.19 11.57 3.97
CA LEU A 57 -10.59 11.89 4.31
C LEU A 57 -10.77 12.28 5.77
N HIS A 58 -9.70 12.25 6.59
CA HIS A 58 -9.78 12.65 7.99
C HIS A 58 -9.39 14.12 8.14
N PRO A 59 -10.14 14.94 8.90
CA PRO A 59 -9.95 16.39 8.92
C PRO A 59 -8.60 16.86 9.50
N THR A 60 -7.96 16.03 10.34
CA THR A 60 -6.74 16.42 11.07
C THR A 60 -5.62 15.38 11.06
N ARG A 61 -5.87 14.15 10.59
CA ARG A 61 -4.88 13.07 10.69
C ARG A 61 -3.91 13.20 9.54
N ARG A 62 -2.62 13.15 9.83
CA ARG A 62 -1.55 13.34 8.84
C ARG A 62 -0.77 12.09 8.50
N ALA A 63 -0.83 11.07 9.35
CA ALA A 63 -0.20 9.77 9.09
C ALA A 63 -0.97 8.63 9.77
N VAL A 64 -0.84 7.44 9.21
CA VAL A 64 -1.26 6.18 9.83
C VAL A 64 -0.30 5.09 9.40
N GLU A 65 0.07 4.19 10.30
CA GLU A 65 0.84 3.00 9.96
C GLU A 65 -0.09 1.79 10.03
N LEU A 66 -0.12 1.00 8.96
CA LEU A 66 -0.66 -0.36 8.98
C LEU A 66 0.49 -1.33 8.71
N LYS A 67 0.65 -2.35 9.54
CA LYS A 67 1.68 -3.38 9.37
C LYS A 67 1.07 -4.74 9.04
N ALA A 68 1.84 -5.54 8.31
CA ALA A 68 1.47 -6.91 8.02
C ALA A 68 1.41 -7.71 9.32
N GLN A 69 0.23 -8.24 9.62
CA GLN A 69 -0.01 -9.07 10.79
C GLN A 69 -0.72 -10.34 10.37
N ARG A 70 -0.29 -11.46 10.97
CA ARG A 70 -0.95 -12.75 10.82
C ARG A 70 -2.08 -12.83 11.84
N LEU A 71 -3.31 -12.93 11.36
CA LEU A 71 -4.51 -13.02 12.19
C LEU A 71 -5.06 -14.44 12.16
N SER A 72 -5.25 -15.02 13.35
CA SER A 72 -5.87 -16.33 13.48
C SER A 72 -7.32 -16.31 13.00
N LYS A 73 -7.89 -17.50 12.75
CA LYS A 73 -9.31 -17.65 12.36
C LYS A 73 -10.29 -17.03 13.37
N ARG A 74 -9.89 -16.85 14.63
CA ARG A 74 -10.74 -16.25 15.69
C ARG A 74 -10.69 -14.72 15.67
N GLU A 75 -9.62 -14.13 15.17
CA GLU A 75 -9.40 -12.68 15.14
C GLU A 75 -9.90 -12.04 13.84
N ARG A 76 -9.91 -12.80 12.74
CA ARG A 76 -10.38 -12.31 11.43
C ARG A 76 -11.81 -12.71 11.15
N LYS A 77 -12.53 -11.87 10.41
CA LYS A 77 -13.85 -12.17 9.85
C LYS A 77 -13.78 -13.38 8.91
N LEU A 78 -14.89 -14.12 8.81
CA LEU A 78 -15.00 -15.24 7.88
C LEU A 78 -14.72 -14.77 6.43
N GLY A 79 -13.88 -15.51 5.71
CA GLY A 79 -13.50 -15.21 4.33
C GLY A 79 -12.34 -14.21 4.17
N TYR A 80 -11.87 -13.55 5.23
CA TYR A 80 -10.76 -12.60 5.13
C TYR A 80 -9.40 -13.32 5.04
N ALA A 81 -8.39 -12.71 4.45
CA ALA A 81 -7.04 -13.30 4.41
C ALA A 81 -6.42 -13.46 5.82
N GLU A 82 -5.54 -14.44 5.98
CA GLU A 82 -4.77 -14.65 7.22
C GLU A 82 -3.79 -13.51 7.46
N TRP A 83 -3.07 -13.08 6.42
CA TRP A 83 -2.20 -11.92 6.47
C TRP A 83 -2.98 -10.68 6.04
N GLN A 84 -3.01 -9.67 6.91
CA GLN A 84 -3.68 -8.39 6.65
C GLN A 84 -2.78 -7.25 7.10
N LEU A 85 -3.00 -6.08 6.53
CA LEU A 85 -2.44 -4.84 7.04
C LEU A 85 -3.35 -4.35 8.18
N VAL A 86 -2.81 -4.19 9.38
CA VAL A 86 -3.57 -3.76 10.58
C VAL A 86 -2.91 -2.53 11.18
N GLU A 87 -3.73 -1.58 11.63
CA GLU A 87 -3.32 -0.36 12.29
C GLU A 87 -2.40 -0.66 13.48
N THR A 88 -1.30 0.05 13.58
CA THR A 88 -0.42 -0.06 14.74
C THR A 88 -0.76 0.99 15.79
N ASN A 89 -0.28 0.76 17.01
CA ASN A 89 -0.44 1.72 18.11
C ASN A 89 0.69 2.78 18.13
N ARG A 90 1.47 2.92 17.05
CA ARG A 90 2.56 3.91 17.00
C ARG A 90 2.00 5.33 17.01
N PRO A 91 2.61 6.28 17.73
CA PRO A 91 2.21 7.67 17.68
C PRO A 91 2.30 8.25 16.26
N GLU A 92 1.26 8.99 15.86
CA GLU A 92 1.18 9.62 14.51
C GLU A 92 2.43 10.45 14.18
N LYS A 93 2.96 11.19 15.16
CA LYS A 93 4.15 12.02 15.00
C LYS A 93 5.39 11.20 14.60
N GLU A 94 5.57 10.01 15.16
CA GLU A 94 6.71 9.14 14.85
C GLU A 94 6.56 8.54 13.46
N VAL A 95 5.36 8.06 13.12
CA VAL A 95 5.06 7.53 11.79
C VAL A 95 5.27 8.60 10.72
N LEU A 96 4.81 9.82 10.98
CA LEU A 96 4.99 10.94 10.05
C LEU A 96 6.46 11.30 9.87
N ALA A 97 7.25 11.35 10.96
CA ALA A 97 8.68 11.65 10.88
C ALA A 97 9.44 10.63 10.02
N GLU A 98 9.22 9.34 10.26
CA GLU A 98 9.80 8.26 9.46
C GLU A 98 9.38 8.34 7.98
N ALA A 99 8.09 8.59 7.71
CA ALA A 99 7.60 8.77 6.34
C ALA A 99 8.26 9.97 5.63
N MET A 100 8.52 11.08 6.34
CA MET A 100 9.21 12.24 5.79
C MET A 100 10.67 11.94 5.45
N GLU A 101 11.36 11.15 6.28
CA GLU A 101 12.74 10.71 6.01
C GLU A 101 12.83 9.82 4.77
N VAL A 102 11.91 8.85 4.65
CA VAL A 102 11.83 7.95 3.49
C VAL A 102 11.49 8.75 2.22
N TRP A 103 10.49 9.62 2.27
CA TRP A 103 10.11 10.46 1.12
C TRP A 103 11.21 11.44 0.71
N GLY A 104 11.87 12.09 1.68
CA GLY A 104 12.93 13.06 1.42
C GLY A 104 14.22 12.45 0.84
N SER A 105 14.39 11.13 0.97
CA SER A 105 15.53 10.38 0.43
C SER A 105 15.16 9.50 -0.77
N ALA A 106 13.91 9.54 -1.23
CA ALA A 106 13.43 8.73 -2.33
C ALA A 106 14.04 9.13 -3.68
N GLU A 107 14.33 8.15 -4.52
CA GLU A 107 14.81 8.34 -5.89
C GLU A 107 13.62 8.57 -6.82
N LEU A 108 13.55 9.74 -7.46
CA LEU A 108 12.53 10.05 -8.47
C LEU A 108 12.78 9.20 -9.71
N VAL A 109 11.75 8.48 -10.16
CA VAL A 109 11.82 7.68 -11.37
C VAL A 109 11.44 8.55 -12.58
N GLU A 110 12.32 8.61 -13.57
CA GLU A 110 12.09 9.33 -14.81
C GLU A 110 11.37 8.46 -15.84
N SER A 111 10.31 9.00 -16.46
CA SER A 111 9.68 8.36 -17.60
C SER A 111 10.58 8.50 -18.82
N HIS A 112 11.17 7.40 -19.28
CA HIS A 112 11.80 7.36 -20.59
C HIS A 112 10.66 7.20 -21.60
N SER A 113 10.27 8.32 -22.21
CA SER A 113 9.26 8.43 -23.26
C SER A 113 9.58 7.54 -24.47
#